data_AF-A0A2A8CU89-F1
#
_entry.id   AF-A0A2A8CU89-F1
#
_cell.length_a   1.000
_cell.length_b   1.000
_cell.length_c   1.000
_cell.angle_alpha   90.00
_cell.angle_beta   90.00
_cell.angle_gamma   90.00
#
_symmetry.space_group_name_H-M   'P 1'
#
loop_
_entity.id
_entity.type
_entity.pdbx_description
1 polymer ?
#
loop_
_entity_poly.entity_id
_entity_poly.type
_entity_poly.pdbx_seq_one_letter_code
_entity_poly.pdbx_strand_id
1 'polypeptide(L)'
;MAAVILVSACDTEPSAVSTLSDAPDSESSPLVTGDKALADLSSHKLVLGVAEYLTDPASGEAGRVEWFQKDLGNANLGHDFVYNDPRATWDDVDDLTFAVKQGATSSDANLTNQSFWFEESFRIWESEQCSGLVLEENVSTGNTGVIETFFAGGGIDVSLIEADVTQVGFRGVGPLFAPGSSTLGVAYTLFWTDASGNLTDIDGNGKIDAAFREIYYNDQYTWADDGTEGPQANGTYVFDFPSVAIHEAGHGLSAAHFGSIGVKDGFLFAKPRAVMNAVYGGTLRDLLGRDVGSHCSNWAEWPYN
;
A
#
# COMPACT_ATOMS: atom_id res chain seq x y z
N MET A 1 -13.17 -13.78 -20.64
CA MET A 1 -12.64 -12.40 -20.67
C MET A 1 -13.16 -11.72 -19.42
N ALA A 2 -12.36 -11.68 -18.37
CA ALA A 2 -12.66 -10.83 -17.21
C ALA A 2 -12.06 -9.45 -17.52
N ALA A 3 -12.91 -8.43 -17.52
CA ALA A 3 -12.46 -7.05 -17.58
C ALA A 3 -11.94 -6.70 -16.18
N VAL A 4 -10.63 -6.49 -16.05
CA VAL A 4 -10.02 -5.94 -14.85
C VAL A 4 -10.04 -4.42 -15.01
N ILE A 5 -10.78 -3.75 -14.14
CA ILE A 5 -10.79 -2.30 -14.04
C ILE A 5 -9.57 -1.93 -13.18
N LEU A 6 -8.52 -1.41 -13.82
CA LEU A 6 -7.43 -0.73 -13.13
C LEU A 6 -7.98 0.60 -12.61
N VAL A 7 -8.21 0.71 -11.30
CA VAL A 7 -8.45 2.00 -10.66
C VAL A 7 -7.07 2.57 -10.30
N SER A 8 -6.61 3.51 -11.12
CA SER A 8 -5.51 4.39 -10.76
C SER A 8 -6.02 5.29 -9.63
N ALA A 9 -5.62 5.04 -8.38
CA ALA A 9 -5.97 5.91 -7.27
C ALA A 9 -5.11 7.18 -7.31
N CYS A 10 -5.46 8.07 -8.22
CA CYS A 10 -5.18 9.50 -8.12
C CYS A 10 -6.26 10.22 -8.93
N ASP A 11 -7.52 10.07 -8.50
CA ASP A 11 -8.58 11.08 -8.67
C ASP A 11 -9.88 10.63 -7.96
N THR A 12 -10.31 11.49 -7.05
CA THR A 12 -11.59 11.67 -6.36
C THR A 12 -12.78 10.72 -6.64
N GLU A 13 -13.38 10.23 -5.53
CA GLU A 13 -14.80 9.89 -5.30
C GLU A 13 -15.52 9.05 -6.40
N PRO A 14 -16.03 7.84 -6.10
CA PRO A 14 -16.97 7.18 -7.00
C PRO A 14 -18.25 8.01 -7.07
N SER A 15 -18.45 8.69 -8.20
CA SER A 15 -19.68 9.39 -8.53
C SER A 15 -20.89 8.46 -8.34
N ALA A 16 -21.84 8.94 -7.54
CA ALA A 16 -23.10 8.30 -7.22
C ALA A 16 -23.79 7.63 -8.43
N VAL A 17 -24.18 6.36 -8.26
CA VAL A 17 -25.23 5.74 -9.08
C VAL A 17 -26.55 5.91 -8.32
N SER A 18 -27.37 6.87 -8.72
CA SER A 18 -28.70 7.09 -8.14
C SER A 18 -29.78 6.21 -8.79
N THR A 19 -30.30 5.29 -7.97
CA THR A 19 -31.72 4.91 -7.70
C THR A 19 -32.72 4.59 -8.83
N LEU A 20 -33.49 3.52 -8.58
CA LEU A 20 -34.96 3.33 -8.74
C LEU A 20 -35.29 2.00 -7.99
N SER A 21 -36.34 1.75 -7.20
CA SER A 21 -37.44 2.46 -6.51
C SER A 21 -38.25 1.37 -5.76
N ASP A 22 -38.68 1.62 -4.51
CA ASP A 22 -39.91 1.21 -3.76
C ASP A 22 -40.67 -0.10 -4.14
N ALA A 23 -41.21 -0.98 -3.26
CA ALA A 23 -41.64 -0.97 -1.84
C ALA A 23 -42.06 -2.44 -1.44
N PRO A 24 -42.88 -2.71 -0.38
CA PRO A 24 -42.63 -2.72 1.06
C PRO A 24 -42.95 -4.10 1.74
N ASP A 25 -42.92 -4.10 3.09
CA ASP A 25 -43.42 -5.11 4.06
C ASP A 25 -42.52 -6.35 4.28
N SER A 26 -42.28 -6.89 5.49
CA SER A 26 -42.89 -6.78 6.82
C SER A 26 -41.94 -7.33 7.90
N GLU A 27 -42.19 -6.90 9.13
CA GLU A 27 -41.66 -7.35 10.44
C GLU A 27 -41.06 -8.76 10.58
N SER A 28 -39.94 -8.87 11.30
CA SER A 28 -39.88 -9.43 12.68
C SER A 28 -38.43 -9.71 13.10
N SER A 29 -38.01 -9.18 14.25
CA SER A 29 -36.81 -9.65 14.93
C SER A 29 -37.09 -11.01 15.57
N PRO A 30 -36.08 -11.89 15.59
CA PRO A 30 -35.69 -12.48 16.85
C PRO A 30 -34.19 -12.36 17.09
N LEU A 31 -33.82 -12.03 18.33
CA LEU A 31 -32.52 -12.36 18.89
C LEU A 31 -32.36 -13.89 18.81
N VAL A 32 -31.35 -14.38 18.08
CA VAL A 32 -30.91 -15.78 18.13
C VAL A 32 -29.41 -15.80 18.35
N THR A 33 -29.02 -16.20 19.55
CA THR A 33 -27.70 -16.74 19.85
C THR A 33 -27.54 -18.07 19.11
N GLY A 34 -26.51 -18.23 18.27
CA GLY A 34 -26.23 -19.51 17.62
C GLY A 34 -25.06 -19.42 16.66
N ASP A 35 -24.04 -20.25 16.90
CA ASP A 35 -22.98 -20.68 16.00
C ASP A 35 -23.00 -20.03 14.60
N LYS A 36 -22.06 -19.11 14.35
CA LYS A 36 -21.74 -18.69 12.98
C LYS A 36 -21.34 -19.96 12.22
N ALA A 37 -22.26 -20.50 11.43
CA ALA A 37 -21.90 -21.45 10.39
C ALA A 37 -20.82 -20.76 9.56
N LEU A 38 -19.60 -21.31 9.55
CA LEU A 38 -18.54 -20.87 8.66
C LEU A 38 -19.12 -20.84 7.25
N ALA A 39 -19.30 -19.65 6.70
CA ALA A 39 -19.76 -19.49 5.34
C ALA A 39 -18.78 -20.25 4.44
N ASP A 40 -19.27 -20.94 3.42
CA ASP A 40 -18.43 -21.55 2.41
C ASP A 40 -17.80 -20.43 1.57
N LEU A 41 -16.57 -20.02 1.94
CA LEU A 41 -15.83 -18.94 1.29
C LEU A 41 -15.00 -19.41 0.09
N SER A 42 -15.10 -20.69 -0.31
CA SER A 42 -14.31 -21.28 -1.41
C SER A 42 -14.55 -20.66 -2.79
N SER A 43 -15.53 -19.78 -2.91
CA SER A 43 -15.91 -19.08 -4.15
C SER A 43 -15.28 -17.68 -4.31
N HIS A 44 -14.53 -17.19 -3.32
CA HIS A 44 -13.90 -15.87 -3.38
C HIS A 44 -12.69 -15.84 -4.31
N LYS A 45 -12.46 -14.70 -4.97
CA LYS A 45 -11.36 -14.51 -5.92
C LYS A 45 -10.60 -13.22 -5.65
N LEU A 46 -9.34 -13.19 -6.05
CA LEU A 46 -8.47 -12.02 -5.96
C LEU A 46 -8.56 -11.18 -7.24
N VAL A 47 -8.60 -9.86 -7.09
CA VAL A 47 -8.51 -8.90 -8.19
C VAL A 47 -7.51 -7.80 -7.84
N LEU A 48 -6.65 -7.42 -8.80
CA LEU A 48 -5.79 -6.24 -8.66
C LEU A 48 -6.66 -4.98 -8.57
N GLY A 49 -6.55 -4.26 -7.47
CA GLY A 49 -7.43 -3.17 -7.13
C GLY A 49 -6.84 -1.79 -7.35
N VAL A 50 -5.74 -1.49 -6.65
CA VAL A 50 -5.14 -0.16 -6.54
C VAL A 50 -3.62 -0.26 -6.57
N ALA A 51 -2.97 0.78 -7.10
CA ALA A 51 -1.55 1.04 -6.97
C ALA A 51 -1.34 2.49 -6.50
N GLU A 52 -0.56 2.68 -5.44
CA GLU A 52 -0.15 4.00 -4.91
C GLU A 52 1.35 4.21 -5.15
N TYR A 53 1.75 5.44 -5.49
CA TYR A 53 3.11 5.74 -6.00
C TYR A 53 3.72 6.99 -5.36
N LEU A 54 4.98 6.91 -4.94
CA LEU A 54 5.79 8.07 -4.57
C LEU A 54 6.55 8.65 -5.79
N THR A 55 6.45 9.97 -6.01
CA THR A 55 7.00 10.63 -7.21
C THR A 55 8.24 11.49 -6.96
N ASP A 56 9.19 11.48 -7.91
CA ASP A 56 10.38 12.37 -7.96
C ASP A 56 9.99 13.86 -8.13
N PRO A 57 10.44 14.75 -7.22
CA PRO A 57 10.15 16.18 -7.29
C PRO A 57 10.75 16.94 -8.49
N ALA A 58 11.72 16.37 -9.22
CA ALA A 58 12.37 16.99 -10.37
C ALA A 58 11.55 16.92 -11.69
N SER A 59 10.39 16.26 -11.69
CA SER A 59 9.56 15.99 -12.88
C SER A 59 8.91 17.22 -13.54
N GLY A 60 8.76 18.34 -12.81
CA GLY A 60 8.65 19.68 -13.42
C GLY A 60 7.32 20.11 -14.05
N GLU A 61 6.15 19.65 -13.58
CA GLU A 61 4.87 20.24 -14.00
C GLU A 61 4.62 21.63 -13.34
N ALA A 62 3.83 22.53 -13.96
CA ALA A 62 4.14 23.98 -14.03
C ALA A 62 3.24 24.99 -13.24
N GLY A 63 3.87 26.05 -12.70
CA GLY A 63 3.50 27.49 -12.83
C GLY A 63 2.40 28.17 -11.98
N ARG A 64 2.80 29.07 -11.04
CA ARG A 64 1.99 29.74 -9.96
C ARG A 64 1.54 28.73 -8.90
N VAL A 65 1.34 29.13 -7.63
CA VAL A 65 0.90 28.17 -6.58
C VAL A 65 -0.50 27.68 -6.91
N GLU A 66 -0.53 26.64 -7.73
CA GLU A 66 -1.66 25.84 -8.11
C GLU A 66 -1.51 24.55 -7.30
N TRP A 67 -2.45 24.36 -6.38
CA TRP A 67 -2.60 23.08 -5.71
C TRP A 67 -3.33 22.17 -6.69
N PHE A 68 -2.60 21.25 -7.31
CA PHE A 68 -3.20 20.31 -8.25
C PHE A 68 -3.68 19.03 -7.56
N GLN A 69 -3.17 18.73 -6.36
CA GLN A 69 -3.64 17.64 -5.51
C GLN A 69 -3.74 18.08 -4.05
N LYS A 70 -4.85 17.69 -3.41
CA LYS A 70 -5.17 18.10 -2.04
C LYS A 70 -5.91 16.99 -1.29
N ASP A 71 -5.14 16.18 -0.60
CA ASP A 71 -5.63 15.05 0.19
C ASP A 71 -5.80 15.46 1.66
N LEU A 72 -6.95 16.10 1.91
CA LEU A 72 -7.40 16.49 3.25
C LEU A 72 -8.27 15.43 3.95
N GLY A 73 -8.40 14.23 3.37
CA GLY A 73 -9.20 13.14 3.93
C GLY A 73 -8.69 12.63 5.29
N ASN A 74 -9.17 11.47 5.74
CA ASN A 74 -8.66 10.87 6.98
C ASN A 74 -7.22 10.32 6.87
N ALA A 75 -6.62 10.37 5.68
CA ALA A 75 -5.30 9.78 5.36
C ALA A 75 -5.28 8.24 5.45
N ASN A 76 -6.45 7.60 5.32
CA ASN A 76 -6.56 6.14 5.34
C ASN A 76 -7.03 5.65 3.99
N LEU A 77 -6.66 4.43 3.66
CA LEU A 77 -7.18 3.76 2.49
C LEU A 77 -8.65 3.37 2.70
N GLY A 78 -9.42 3.37 1.61
CA GLY A 78 -10.80 2.87 1.60
C GLY A 78 -10.90 1.34 1.67
N HIS A 79 -9.78 0.67 1.98
CA HIS A 79 -9.63 -0.76 2.02
C HIS A 79 -8.63 -1.14 3.12
N ASP A 80 -8.90 -2.25 3.81
CA ASP A 80 -8.12 -2.66 4.97
C ASP A 80 -8.12 -4.18 5.12
N PHE A 81 -7.23 -4.68 5.97
CA PHE A 81 -7.20 -6.09 6.30
C PHE A 81 -8.31 -6.45 7.29
N VAL A 82 -8.81 -7.67 7.15
CA VAL A 82 -9.77 -8.25 8.10
C VAL A 82 -9.01 -9.05 9.13
N TYR A 83 -9.26 -8.81 10.41
CA TYR A 83 -8.65 -9.59 11.48
C TYR A 83 -8.99 -11.08 11.33
N ASN A 84 -7.95 -11.92 11.35
CA ASN A 84 -8.04 -13.37 11.16
C ASN A 84 -8.88 -13.75 9.94
N ASP A 85 -8.61 -13.10 8.80
CA ASP A 85 -9.35 -13.35 7.57
C ASP A 85 -9.34 -14.85 7.23
N PRO A 86 -10.49 -15.56 7.31
CA PRO A 86 -10.53 -16.99 7.06
C PRO A 86 -10.20 -17.38 5.60
N ARG A 87 -10.06 -16.39 4.70
CA ARG A 87 -9.67 -16.57 3.30
C ARG A 87 -8.15 -16.51 3.10
N ALA A 88 -7.40 -15.91 4.03
CA ALA A 88 -5.96 -15.76 3.98
C ALA A 88 -5.27 -17.08 4.36
N THR A 89 -5.38 -18.10 3.49
CA THR A 89 -4.86 -19.46 3.79
C THR A 89 -3.33 -19.55 3.87
N TRP A 90 -2.62 -18.47 3.53
CA TRP A 90 -1.17 -18.33 3.69
C TRP A 90 -0.78 -17.92 5.11
N ASP A 91 -1.73 -17.46 5.90
CA ASP A 91 -1.50 -17.05 7.27
C ASP A 91 -1.87 -18.17 8.26
N ASP A 92 -1.03 -18.38 9.27
CA ASP A 92 -1.27 -19.30 10.38
C ASP A 92 -1.29 -18.61 11.74
N VAL A 93 -1.28 -17.27 11.77
CA VAL A 93 -1.33 -16.47 12.99
C VAL A 93 -2.63 -15.68 13.13
N ASP A 94 -2.91 -15.28 14.36
CA ASP A 94 -4.07 -14.46 14.70
C ASP A 94 -3.70 -12.94 14.66
N ASP A 95 -3.00 -12.49 13.62
CA ASP A 95 -2.62 -11.08 13.38
C ASP A 95 -2.19 -10.87 11.92
N LEU A 96 -1.70 -9.67 11.57
CA LEU A 96 -1.18 -9.35 10.23
C LEU A 96 0.25 -9.88 10.05
N THR A 97 0.49 -10.58 8.94
CA THR A 97 1.85 -11.03 8.58
C THR A 97 2.53 -10.11 7.58
N PHE A 98 3.86 -10.04 7.65
CA PHE A 98 4.69 -9.48 6.58
C PHE A 98 5.81 -10.43 6.15
N ALA A 99 6.35 -10.24 4.95
CA ALA A 99 7.49 -10.99 4.46
C ALA A 99 8.48 -10.09 3.71
N VAL A 100 9.78 -10.35 3.88
CA VAL A 100 10.86 -9.63 3.19
C VAL A 100 11.62 -10.55 2.24
N LYS A 101 11.61 -10.21 0.94
CA LYS A 101 12.35 -10.96 -0.08
C LYS A 101 13.78 -10.47 -0.20
N GLN A 102 14.70 -11.19 0.44
CA GLN A 102 16.13 -10.82 0.48
C GLN A 102 16.88 -10.91 -0.87
N GLY A 103 16.29 -11.51 -1.91
CA GLY A 103 16.96 -11.79 -3.19
C GLY A 103 16.90 -10.66 -4.22
N ALA A 104 16.03 -9.66 -4.03
CA ALA A 104 15.82 -8.58 -4.99
C ALA A 104 16.38 -7.26 -4.47
N THR A 105 17.70 -7.18 -4.43
CA THR A 105 18.44 -6.01 -3.97
C THR A 105 18.91 -5.13 -5.13
N SER A 106 19.08 -3.84 -4.86
CA SER A 106 19.79 -2.93 -5.75
C SER A 106 21.30 -3.17 -5.65
N SER A 107 22.02 -2.83 -6.73
CA SER A 107 23.48 -2.90 -6.78
C SER A 107 24.20 -1.61 -6.36
N ASP A 108 23.45 -0.60 -5.91
CA ASP A 108 24.01 0.71 -5.55
C ASP A 108 24.98 0.63 -4.38
N ALA A 109 26.14 1.26 -4.56
CA ALA A 109 27.24 1.19 -3.59
C ALA A 109 26.93 1.84 -2.23
N ASN A 110 25.99 2.78 -2.19
CA ASN A 110 25.59 3.50 -0.98
C ASN A 110 24.43 2.81 -0.24
N LEU A 111 23.94 1.67 -0.73
CA LEU A 111 22.95 0.83 -0.07
C LEU A 111 23.61 -0.37 0.61
N THR A 112 23.93 -0.20 1.88
CA THR A 112 24.74 -1.16 2.64
C THR A 112 23.93 -2.18 3.45
N ASN A 113 22.68 -1.85 3.78
CA ASN A 113 21.82 -2.58 4.73
C ASN A 113 20.37 -2.68 4.22
N GLN A 114 20.18 -3.04 2.94
CA GLN A 114 18.85 -3.09 2.30
C GLN A 114 17.85 -4.00 3.03
N SER A 115 18.27 -5.23 3.38
CA SER A 115 17.39 -6.19 4.09
C SER A 115 16.96 -5.68 5.46
N PHE A 116 17.85 -4.97 6.17
CA PHE A 116 17.50 -4.35 7.45
C PHE A 116 16.41 -3.30 7.24
N TRP A 117 16.53 -2.44 6.23
CA TRP A 117 15.53 -1.40 5.98
C TRP A 117 14.21 -1.92 5.44
N PHE A 118 14.21 -3.05 4.74
CA PHE A 118 12.96 -3.74 4.39
C PHE A 118 12.19 -4.14 5.65
N GLU A 119 12.84 -4.75 6.64
CA GLU A 119 12.21 -5.14 7.90
C GLU A 119 11.88 -3.92 8.78
N GLU A 120 12.87 -3.05 9.01
CA GLU A 120 12.77 -1.91 9.92
C GLU A 120 11.67 -0.93 9.50
N SER A 121 11.40 -0.80 8.20
CA SER A 121 10.30 0.03 7.72
C SER A 121 8.94 -0.39 8.30
N PHE A 122 8.68 -1.70 8.47
CA PHE A 122 7.48 -2.18 9.16
C PHE A 122 7.56 -1.96 10.68
N ARG A 123 8.72 -2.23 11.28
CA ARG A 123 8.93 -2.06 12.73
C ARG A 123 8.73 -0.63 13.19
N ILE A 124 9.06 0.36 12.35
CA ILE A 124 8.80 1.77 12.64
C ILE A 124 7.29 2.03 12.81
N TRP A 125 6.45 1.53 11.91
CA TRP A 125 4.99 1.66 12.05
C TRP A 125 4.44 0.84 13.22
N GLU A 126 4.89 -0.40 13.40
CA GLU A 126 4.51 -1.26 14.54
C GLU A 126 4.81 -0.62 15.89
N SER A 127 5.90 0.17 15.99
CA SER A 127 6.33 0.80 17.23
C SER A 127 5.42 1.93 17.74
N GLU A 128 4.45 2.36 16.95
CA GLU A 128 3.52 3.43 17.32
C GLU A 128 2.61 3.00 18.48
N GLN A 129 2.78 3.67 19.63
CA GLN A 129 2.16 3.29 20.92
C GLN A 129 0.62 3.29 20.93
N CYS A 130 0.00 3.91 19.94
CA CYS A 130 -1.45 3.96 19.80
C CYS A 130 -2.02 2.70 19.15
N SER A 131 -1.19 1.85 18.55
CA SER A 131 -1.59 0.67 17.81
C SER A 131 -1.52 -0.58 18.68
N GLY A 132 -2.49 -1.48 18.49
CA GLY A 132 -2.45 -2.85 19.02
C GLY A 132 -1.84 -3.86 18.04
N LEU A 133 -1.45 -3.41 16.85
CA LEU A 133 -0.92 -4.25 15.76
C LEU A 133 0.39 -4.92 16.18
N VAL A 134 0.47 -6.23 15.98
CA VAL A 134 1.71 -7.00 16.11
C VAL A 134 2.00 -7.66 14.77
N LEU A 135 3.17 -7.36 14.20
CA LEU A 135 3.58 -7.86 12.90
C LEU A 135 4.46 -9.09 13.05
N GLU A 136 3.99 -10.22 12.54
CA GLU A 136 4.79 -11.44 12.42
C GLU A 136 5.47 -11.52 11.06
N GLU A 137 6.78 -11.80 11.07
CA GLU A 137 7.53 -11.97 9.82
C GLU A 137 7.47 -13.44 9.37
N ASN A 138 6.88 -13.66 8.20
CA ASN A 138 6.91 -14.94 7.52
C ASN A 138 8.21 -15.16 6.76
N VAL A 139 8.66 -16.41 6.71
CA VAL A 139 9.81 -16.80 5.91
C VAL A 139 9.49 -16.69 4.42
N SER A 140 10.17 -15.78 3.73
CA SER A 140 10.04 -15.65 2.27
C SER A 140 10.82 -16.73 1.52
N THR A 141 10.27 -17.23 0.41
CA THR A 141 10.91 -18.17 -0.52
C THR A 141 11.75 -17.46 -1.60
N GLY A 142 11.68 -16.13 -1.68
CA GLY A 142 12.41 -15.32 -2.66
C GLY A 142 11.79 -15.31 -4.07
N ASN A 143 10.51 -15.65 -4.21
CA ASN A 143 9.80 -15.62 -5.50
C ASN A 143 9.62 -14.17 -6.03
N THR A 144 9.36 -13.98 -7.33
CA THR A 144 9.25 -12.63 -7.94
C THR A 144 8.01 -11.82 -7.54
N GLY A 145 7.07 -12.45 -6.84
CA GLY A 145 5.80 -11.86 -6.43
C GLY A 145 4.66 -12.14 -7.39
N VAL A 146 3.44 -12.02 -6.88
CA VAL A 146 2.20 -12.27 -7.60
C VAL A 146 1.99 -11.21 -8.68
N ILE A 147 2.25 -9.94 -8.37
CA ILE A 147 1.99 -8.82 -9.28
C ILE A 147 2.93 -8.86 -10.49
N GLU A 148 4.22 -9.10 -10.27
CA GLU A 148 5.16 -9.26 -11.38
C GLU A 148 4.78 -10.44 -12.29
N THR A 149 4.41 -11.57 -11.68
CA THR A 149 3.95 -12.76 -12.42
C THR A 149 2.66 -12.49 -13.19
N PHE A 150 1.74 -11.71 -12.62
CA PHE A 150 0.53 -11.26 -13.29
C PHE A 150 0.83 -10.43 -14.53
N PHE A 151 1.76 -9.46 -14.45
CA PHE A 151 2.12 -8.67 -15.63
C PHE A 151 2.88 -9.48 -16.70
N ALA A 152 3.61 -10.53 -16.31
CA ALA A 152 4.32 -11.41 -17.24
C ALA A 152 3.41 -12.45 -17.91
N GLY A 153 2.45 -13.00 -17.18
CA GLY A 153 1.66 -14.18 -17.58
C GLY A 153 0.14 -13.98 -17.64
N GLY A 154 -0.39 -12.86 -17.15
CA GLY A 154 -1.81 -12.51 -17.16
C GLY A 154 -2.68 -13.23 -16.12
N GLY A 155 -2.08 -13.93 -15.15
CA GLY A 155 -2.79 -14.70 -14.13
C GLY A 155 -2.28 -14.41 -12.72
N ILE A 156 -3.16 -14.54 -11.74
CA ILE A 156 -2.84 -14.48 -10.31
C ILE A 156 -2.57 -15.91 -9.84
N ASP A 157 -1.36 -16.16 -9.33
CA ASP A 157 -0.98 -17.41 -8.69
C ASP A 157 -0.89 -17.21 -7.18
N VAL A 158 -1.92 -17.68 -6.47
CA VAL A 158 -2.03 -17.53 -5.02
C VAL A 158 -0.97 -18.30 -4.23
N SER A 159 -0.31 -19.27 -4.87
CA SER A 159 0.77 -20.03 -4.22
C SER A 159 2.05 -19.22 -4.02
N LEU A 160 2.12 -18.01 -4.61
CA LEU A 160 3.26 -17.09 -4.46
C LEU A 160 3.06 -16.08 -3.31
N ILE A 161 1.89 -16.06 -2.68
CA ILE A 161 1.59 -15.21 -1.53
C ILE A 161 2.29 -15.80 -0.31
N GLU A 162 3.06 -14.97 0.39
CA GLU A 162 3.89 -15.39 1.52
C GLU A 162 3.45 -14.74 2.85
N ALA A 163 2.73 -13.62 2.78
CA ALA A 163 2.22 -12.86 3.90
C ALA A 163 1.16 -11.86 3.41
N ASP A 164 0.43 -11.24 4.33
CA ASP A 164 -0.52 -10.18 4.00
C ASP A 164 0.15 -8.96 3.37
N VAL A 165 1.38 -8.64 3.80
CA VAL A 165 2.20 -7.60 3.16
C VAL A 165 3.58 -8.14 2.83
N THR A 166 3.94 -8.18 1.55
CA THR A 166 5.26 -8.66 1.12
C THR A 166 6.09 -7.52 0.54
N GLN A 167 7.26 -7.26 1.10
CA GLN A 167 8.29 -6.45 0.45
C GLN A 167 9.08 -7.31 -0.53
N VAL A 168 8.79 -7.10 -1.81
CA VAL A 168 9.33 -7.90 -2.91
C VAL A 168 10.68 -7.39 -3.40
N GLY A 169 11.00 -6.11 -3.15
CA GLY A 169 12.31 -5.52 -3.40
C GLY A 169 12.44 -4.76 -4.73
N PHE A 170 13.67 -4.59 -5.19
CA PHE A 170 14.01 -3.73 -6.32
C PHE A 170 13.69 -4.39 -7.66
N ARG A 171 13.21 -3.59 -8.63
CA ARG A 171 12.96 -3.99 -10.03
C ARG A 171 13.41 -2.91 -10.99
N GLY A 172 14.12 -3.33 -12.03
CA GLY A 172 14.53 -2.44 -13.12
C GLY A 172 13.38 -2.13 -14.08
N VAL A 173 13.76 -1.66 -15.28
CA VAL A 173 12.82 -1.35 -16.36
C VAL A 173 11.94 -2.55 -16.71
N GLY A 174 10.62 -2.38 -16.65
CA GLY A 174 9.67 -3.43 -16.93
C GLY A 174 8.21 -2.99 -16.81
N PRO A 175 7.27 -3.95 -16.72
CA PRO A 175 5.84 -3.64 -16.61
C PRO A 175 5.47 -2.88 -15.32
N LEU A 176 6.22 -3.07 -14.24
CA LEU A 176 6.03 -2.34 -12.98
C LEU A 176 6.56 -0.90 -13.07
N PHE A 177 7.73 -0.74 -13.69
CA PHE A 177 8.40 0.55 -13.84
C PHE A 177 8.81 0.78 -15.29
N ALA A 178 8.03 1.59 -15.99
CA ALA A 178 8.36 2.01 -17.36
C ALA A 178 9.73 2.74 -17.41
N PRO A 179 10.42 2.72 -18.57
CA PRO A 179 11.66 3.48 -18.74
C PRO A 179 11.46 4.96 -18.41
N GLY A 180 12.25 5.49 -17.48
CA GLY A 180 12.18 6.90 -17.06
C GLY A 180 10.94 7.23 -16.22
N SER A 181 10.26 6.23 -15.64
CA SER A 181 9.17 6.47 -14.69
C SER A 181 9.65 7.32 -13.52
N SER A 182 8.82 8.28 -13.10
CA SER A 182 9.05 9.14 -11.94
C SER A 182 8.75 8.46 -10.60
N THR A 183 8.33 7.20 -10.61
CA THR A 183 7.94 6.40 -9.45
C THR A 183 9.15 5.82 -8.74
N LEU A 184 9.30 6.11 -7.44
CA LEU A 184 10.37 5.58 -6.59
C LEU A 184 10.03 4.20 -6.04
N GLY A 185 8.79 4.01 -5.61
CA GLY A 185 8.25 2.77 -5.06
C GLY A 185 6.75 2.65 -5.35
N VAL A 186 6.22 1.45 -5.13
CA VAL A 186 4.80 1.16 -5.28
C VAL A 186 4.38 0.06 -4.31
N ALA A 187 3.24 0.26 -3.64
CA ALA A 187 2.48 -0.77 -2.97
C ALA A 187 1.23 -1.12 -3.79
N TYR A 188 1.16 -2.36 -4.29
CA TYR A 188 -0.02 -2.88 -4.95
C TYR A 188 -0.94 -3.55 -3.94
N THR A 189 -2.25 -3.30 -4.03
CA THR A 189 -3.26 -4.00 -3.22
C THR A 189 -4.14 -4.88 -4.10
N LEU A 190 -4.32 -6.14 -3.68
CA LEU A 190 -5.32 -7.04 -4.23
C LEU A 190 -6.49 -7.16 -3.27
N PHE A 191 -7.71 -7.20 -3.81
CA PHE A 191 -8.93 -7.31 -3.02
C PHE A 191 -9.58 -8.67 -3.13
N TRP A 192 -10.33 -9.03 -2.10
CA TRP A 192 -11.28 -10.12 -2.18
C TRP A 192 -12.53 -9.73 -2.97
N THR A 193 -13.04 -10.70 -3.73
CA THR A 193 -14.34 -10.62 -4.39
C THR A 193 -15.17 -11.84 -4.05
N ASP A 194 -16.49 -11.67 -3.95
CA ASP A 194 -17.45 -12.75 -3.77
C ASP A 194 -17.63 -13.60 -5.04
N ALA A 195 -18.47 -14.64 -4.96
CA ALA A 195 -18.80 -15.52 -6.09
C ALA A 195 -19.38 -14.78 -7.31
N SER A 196 -20.00 -13.62 -7.09
CA SER A 196 -20.61 -12.77 -8.12
C SER A 196 -19.64 -11.73 -8.68
N GLY A 197 -18.43 -11.63 -8.12
CA GLY A 197 -17.40 -10.67 -8.50
C GLY A 197 -17.53 -9.30 -7.82
N ASN A 198 -18.34 -9.17 -6.75
CA ASN A 198 -18.42 -7.94 -5.98
C ASN A 198 -17.27 -7.88 -4.97
N LEU A 199 -16.72 -6.70 -4.73
CA LEU A 199 -15.79 -6.46 -3.63
C LEU A 199 -16.47 -6.78 -2.29
N THR A 200 -15.74 -7.40 -1.38
CA THR A 200 -16.27 -7.82 -0.08
C THR A 200 -15.94 -6.83 1.03
N ASP A 201 -16.74 -6.89 2.08
CA ASP A 201 -16.62 -6.20 3.37
C ASP A 201 -17.21 -7.19 4.41
N ILE A 202 -16.43 -8.19 4.82
CA ILE A 202 -16.98 -9.33 5.59
C ILE A 202 -17.12 -9.03 7.08
N ASP A 203 -16.40 -8.04 7.59
CA ASP A 203 -16.49 -7.56 8.96
C ASP A 203 -17.51 -6.41 9.11
N GLY A 204 -17.89 -5.76 8.01
CA GLY A 204 -18.94 -4.75 7.96
C GLY A 204 -18.45 -3.36 8.40
N ASN A 205 -17.15 -3.09 8.31
CA ASN A 205 -16.56 -1.81 8.70
C ASN A 205 -16.67 -0.73 7.60
N GLY A 206 -17.24 -1.07 6.44
CA GLY A 206 -17.45 -0.14 5.33
C GLY A 206 -16.20 0.09 4.47
N LYS A 207 -15.12 -0.67 4.69
CA LYS A 207 -13.92 -0.71 3.86
C LYS A 207 -13.93 -1.99 3.01
N ILE A 208 -13.29 -1.91 1.84
CA ILE A 208 -13.10 -3.11 1.01
C ILE A 208 -12.07 -4.02 1.65
N ASP A 209 -12.33 -5.32 1.71
CA ASP A 209 -11.38 -6.29 2.23
C ASP A 209 -10.13 -6.39 1.33
N ALA A 210 -8.99 -5.94 1.86
CA ALA A 210 -7.69 -6.22 1.29
C ALA A 210 -7.36 -7.71 1.48
N ALA A 211 -6.88 -8.35 0.43
CA ALA A 211 -6.39 -9.71 0.49
C ALA A 211 -4.92 -9.73 0.85
N PHE A 212 -4.07 -9.13 0.03
CA PHE A 212 -2.65 -8.95 0.33
C PHE A 212 -2.09 -7.77 -0.46
N ARG A 213 -0.90 -7.34 -0.07
CA ARG A 213 -0.15 -6.25 -0.67
C ARG A 213 1.26 -6.67 -1.03
N GLU A 214 1.76 -6.15 -2.16
CA GLU A 214 3.15 -6.32 -2.57
C GLU A 214 3.82 -4.98 -2.84
N ILE A 215 5.00 -4.80 -2.26
CA ILE A 215 5.79 -3.58 -2.34
C ILE A 215 7.01 -3.79 -3.24
N TYR A 216 7.21 -2.88 -4.18
CA TYR A 216 8.31 -2.89 -5.14
C TYR A 216 9.02 -1.53 -5.18
N TYR A 217 10.33 -1.55 -5.46
CA TYR A 217 11.16 -0.34 -5.56
C TYR A 217 11.80 -0.23 -6.94
N ASN A 218 11.91 0.98 -7.49
CA ASN A 218 12.40 1.20 -8.85
C ASN A 218 13.93 1.28 -8.90
N ASP A 219 14.57 0.24 -9.47
CA ASP A 219 16.02 0.11 -9.59
C ASP A 219 16.63 0.94 -10.74
N GLN A 220 15.84 1.84 -11.36
CA GLN A 220 16.35 2.85 -12.29
C GLN A 220 17.00 4.04 -11.58
N TYR A 221 16.72 4.20 -10.28
CA TYR A 221 17.25 5.28 -9.46
C TYR A 221 18.52 4.87 -8.74
N THR A 222 19.29 5.87 -8.30
CA THR A 222 20.42 5.64 -7.38
C THR A 222 19.94 5.85 -5.95
N TRP A 223 20.24 4.89 -5.10
CA TRP A 223 19.76 4.80 -3.74
C TRP A 223 20.91 4.87 -2.73
N ALA A 224 20.57 5.28 -1.51
CA ALA A 224 21.48 5.27 -0.36
C ALA A 224 20.73 5.01 0.95
N ASP A 225 21.44 4.46 1.94
CA ASP A 225 20.92 4.28 3.30
C ASP A 225 21.78 4.95 4.38
N ASP A 226 22.87 5.59 3.98
CA ASP A 226 23.84 6.27 4.84
C ASP A 226 23.54 7.76 5.07
N GLY A 227 22.41 8.25 4.56
CA GLY A 227 21.99 9.65 4.63
C GLY A 227 22.50 10.51 3.48
N THR A 228 23.20 9.93 2.50
CA THR A 228 23.50 10.60 1.22
C THR A 228 22.20 10.79 0.43
N GLU A 229 21.88 12.02 0.03
CA GLU A 229 20.70 12.30 -0.80
C GLU A 229 20.93 13.48 -1.74
N GLY A 230 20.03 13.63 -2.71
CA GLY A 230 19.98 14.78 -3.61
C GLY A 230 20.98 14.72 -4.77
N PRO A 231 21.20 15.86 -5.45
CA PRO A 231 22.11 15.96 -6.58
C PRO A 231 23.56 15.74 -6.14
N GLN A 232 24.24 14.80 -6.79
CA GLN A 232 25.64 14.47 -6.56
C GLN A 232 26.55 15.17 -7.58
N ALA A 233 27.84 15.31 -7.23
CA ALA A 233 28.82 16.00 -8.07
C ALA A 233 29.04 15.36 -9.45
N ASN A 234 28.76 14.06 -9.58
CA ASN A 234 28.82 13.31 -10.84
C ASN A 234 27.54 13.46 -11.70
N GLY A 235 26.56 14.25 -11.24
CA GLY A 235 25.28 14.46 -11.92
C GLY A 235 24.21 13.41 -11.65
N THR A 236 24.46 12.40 -10.81
CA THR A 236 23.40 11.48 -10.36
C THR A 236 22.56 12.15 -9.27
N TYR A 237 21.29 11.77 -9.17
CA TYR A 237 20.46 12.13 -8.03
C TYR A 237 20.31 10.89 -7.15
N VAL A 238 20.54 11.03 -5.85
CA VAL A 238 20.51 9.92 -4.89
C VAL A 238 19.29 10.06 -3.99
N PHE A 239 18.56 8.96 -3.78
CA PHE A 239 17.38 8.91 -2.91
C PHE A 239 17.69 8.13 -1.64
N ASP A 240 17.16 8.62 -0.52
CA ASP A 240 17.20 7.90 0.76
C ASP A 240 16.22 6.72 0.72
N PHE A 241 16.75 5.52 0.53
CA PHE A 241 15.95 4.30 0.46
C PHE A 241 15.11 4.05 1.74
N PRO A 242 15.64 4.22 2.96
CA PRO A 242 14.84 4.04 4.18
C PRO A 242 13.57 4.89 4.19
N SER A 243 13.65 6.15 3.75
CA SER A 243 12.49 7.03 3.69
C SER A 243 11.40 6.51 2.73
N VAL A 244 11.81 5.95 1.59
CA VAL A 244 10.87 5.35 0.61
C VAL A 244 10.33 4.03 1.14
N ALA A 245 11.16 3.18 1.76
CA ALA A 245 10.72 1.92 2.35
C ALA A 245 9.65 2.14 3.45
N ILE A 246 9.86 3.12 4.33
CA ILE A 246 8.88 3.47 5.37
C ILE A 246 7.58 4.01 4.74
N HIS A 247 7.67 4.80 3.68
CA HIS A 247 6.49 5.27 2.94
C HIS A 247 5.68 4.11 2.34
N GLU A 248 6.33 3.21 1.59
CA GLU A 248 5.62 2.09 0.97
C GLU A 248 5.11 1.07 2.01
N ALA A 249 5.83 0.87 3.11
CA ALA A 249 5.33 0.10 4.25
C ALA A 249 4.07 0.73 4.86
N GLY A 250 3.96 2.06 4.87
CA GLY A 250 2.75 2.77 5.28
C GLY A 250 1.54 2.43 4.41
N HIS A 251 1.70 2.41 3.09
CA HIS A 251 0.67 1.91 2.16
C HIS A 251 0.37 0.43 2.42
N GLY A 252 1.42 -0.37 2.64
CA GLY A 252 1.33 -1.74 3.13
C GLY A 252 0.45 -1.89 4.37
N LEU A 253 0.43 -0.88 5.24
CA LEU A 253 -0.34 -0.82 6.50
C LEU A 253 -1.50 0.20 6.44
N SER A 254 -2.15 0.31 5.28
CA SER A 254 -3.43 1.01 5.08
C SER A 254 -3.39 2.53 5.24
N ALA A 255 -2.20 3.14 5.31
CA ALA A 255 -2.05 4.59 5.22
C ALA A 255 -2.16 5.04 3.76
N ALA A 256 -2.96 6.08 3.51
CA ALA A 256 -3.07 6.71 2.21
C ALA A 256 -2.14 7.92 2.12
N HIS A 257 -1.89 8.40 0.90
CA HIS A 257 -1.25 9.70 0.75
C HIS A 257 -2.04 10.82 1.43
N PHE A 258 -1.31 11.80 1.95
CA PHE A 258 -1.92 13.00 2.46
C PHE A 258 -1.10 14.26 2.28
N GLY A 259 -1.80 15.39 2.34
CA GLY A 259 -1.21 16.71 2.28
C GLY A 259 -1.63 17.43 1.02
N SER A 260 -0.78 18.31 0.54
CA SER A 260 -1.04 19.11 -0.64
C SER A 260 0.23 19.24 -1.42
N ILE A 261 0.10 19.10 -2.73
CA ILE A 261 1.19 19.21 -3.68
C ILE A 261 0.86 20.37 -4.59
N GLY A 262 1.82 21.26 -4.74
CA GLY A 262 1.69 22.42 -5.61
C GLY A 262 3.02 22.84 -6.16
N VAL A 263 2.99 23.69 -7.17
CA VAL A 263 4.20 24.21 -7.82
C VAL A 263 4.37 25.66 -7.43
N LYS A 264 5.56 26.08 -7.03
CA LYS A 264 5.84 27.50 -6.80
C LYS A 264 7.14 27.86 -7.50
N ASP A 265 7.09 28.90 -8.32
CA ASP A 265 8.25 29.39 -9.08
C ASP A 265 8.95 28.30 -9.92
N GLY A 266 8.17 27.32 -10.42
CA GLY A 266 8.68 26.19 -11.23
C GLY A 266 9.22 25.01 -10.43
N PHE A 267 9.15 25.05 -9.10
CA PHE A 267 9.56 23.96 -8.23
C PHE A 267 8.35 23.28 -7.59
N LEU A 268 8.40 21.97 -7.47
CA LEU A 268 7.41 21.19 -6.75
C LEU A 268 7.54 21.43 -5.23
N PHE A 269 6.40 21.63 -4.55
CA PHE A 269 6.31 21.79 -3.11
C PHE A 269 5.24 20.86 -2.56
N ALA A 270 5.61 20.12 -1.52
CA ALA A 270 4.72 19.31 -0.72
C ALA A 270 4.56 19.89 0.68
N LYS A 271 3.32 19.88 1.20
CA LYS A 271 3.03 20.21 2.60
C LYS A 271 1.95 19.30 3.19
N PRO A 272 2.08 18.87 4.46
CA PRO A 272 3.28 18.98 5.27
C PRO A 272 4.42 18.12 4.71
N ARG A 273 5.66 18.37 5.16
CA ARG A 273 6.74 17.41 4.98
C ARG A 273 6.46 16.25 5.93
N ALA A 274 6.06 15.11 5.38
CA ALA A 274 5.59 13.93 6.10
C ALA A 274 5.97 12.68 5.31
N VAL A 275 6.02 11.53 5.97
CA VAL A 275 6.37 10.25 5.34
C VAL A 275 5.37 9.95 4.23
N MET A 276 4.06 9.97 4.51
CA MET A 276 3.02 9.62 3.54
C MET A 276 2.60 10.77 2.60
N ASN A 277 3.48 11.71 2.31
CA ASN A 277 3.22 12.65 1.23
C ASN A 277 3.54 12.00 -0.13
N ALA A 278 2.72 12.22 -1.16
CA ALA A 278 2.95 11.61 -2.48
C ALA A 278 4.19 12.14 -3.24
N VAL A 279 4.88 13.13 -2.68
CA VAL A 279 6.16 13.64 -3.18
C VAL A 279 7.27 13.38 -2.18
N TYR A 280 8.38 12.85 -2.69
CA TYR A 280 9.57 12.62 -1.88
C TYR A 280 10.10 13.91 -1.25
N GLY A 281 10.15 13.93 0.08
CA GLY A 281 10.52 15.09 0.90
C GLY A 281 11.97 15.08 1.44
N GLY A 282 12.85 14.25 0.88
CA GLY A 282 14.20 13.97 1.41
C GLY A 282 14.17 12.94 2.53
N THR A 283 15.26 12.86 3.31
CA THR A 283 15.39 11.93 4.45
C THR A 283 14.30 12.21 5.50
N LEU A 284 13.39 11.24 5.63
CA LEU A 284 12.24 11.20 6.52
C LEU A 284 12.08 9.76 7.00
N ARG A 285 12.63 9.46 8.18
CA ARG A 285 12.64 8.10 8.75
C ARG A 285 11.86 7.94 10.06
N ASP A 286 11.26 9.03 10.53
CA ASP A 286 10.41 9.05 11.73
C ASP A 286 8.99 9.40 11.34
N LEU A 287 8.01 8.70 11.92
CA LEU A 287 6.59 9.02 11.77
C LEU A 287 6.25 10.21 12.67
N LEU A 288 5.61 11.23 12.11
CA LEU A 288 5.24 12.43 12.86
C LEU A 288 3.84 12.92 12.48
N GLY A 289 3.17 13.54 13.45
CA GLY A 289 1.93 14.28 13.20
C GLY A 289 0.84 13.40 12.56
N ARG A 290 0.58 13.63 11.27
CA ARG A 290 -0.49 12.94 10.55
C ARG A 290 -0.11 11.54 10.05
N ASP A 291 1.17 11.21 9.97
CA ASP A 291 1.62 9.82 9.75
C ASP A 291 1.16 8.95 10.94
N VAL A 292 1.53 9.36 12.16
CA VAL A 292 1.08 8.74 13.42
C VAL A 292 -0.45 8.75 13.52
N GLY A 293 -1.09 9.90 13.27
CA GLY A 293 -2.54 10.02 13.36
C GLY A 293 -3.30 9.07 12.43
N SER A 294 -2.82 8.88 11.20
CA SER A 294 -3.37 7.90 10.26
C SER A 294 -3.19 6.48 10.78
N HIS A 295 -1.97 6.11 11.17
CA HIS A 295 -1.69 4.78 11.71
C HIS A 295 -2.58 4.46 12.91
N CYS A 296 -2.66 5.35 13.89
CA CYS A 296 -3.55 5.19 15.04
C CYS A 296 -5.00 5.02 14.62
N SER A 297 -5.47 5.77 13.62
CA SER A 297 -6.87 5.69 13.20
C SER A 297 -7.22 4.39 12.46
N ASN A 298 -6.23 3.71 11.88
CA ASN A 298 -6.42 2.39 11.29
C ASN A 298 -6.29 1.28 12.34
N TRP A 299 -5.33 1.39 13.24
CA TRP A 299 -4.84 0.24 14.02
C TRP A 299 -5.05 0.34 15.54
N ALA A 300 -5.57 1.46 16.07
CA ALA A 300 -5.81 1.58 17.51
C ALA A 300 -6.92 0.67 18.03
N GLU A 301 -7.87 0.31 17.16
CA GLU A 301 -8.96 -0.60 17.51
C GLU A 301 -8.67 -2.05 17.10
N TRP A 302 -7.56 -2.33 16.39
CA TRP A 302 -7.16 -3.69 16.04
C TRP A 302 -7.12 -4.58 17.29
N PRO A 303 -7.85 -5.71 17.34
CA PRO A 303 -8.45 -6.46 16.22
C PRO A 303 -9.98 -6.24 15.95
N TYR A 304 -10.54 -5.10 16.35
CA TYR A 304 -11.99 -4.83 16.37
C TYR A 304 -12.46 -3.73 15.41
N ASN A 305 -11.59 -3.32 14.49
CA ASN A 305 -11.75 -2.26 13.49
C ASN A 305 -12.82 -2.55 12.42
#